data_AF-A0A3A4P129-F1
#
_entry.id   AF-A0A3A4P129-F1
#
_cell.length_a   1.000
_cell.length_b   1.000
_cell.length_c   1.000
_cell.angle_alpha   90.00
_cell.angle_beta   90.00
_cell.angle_gamma   90.00
#
_symmetry.space_group_name_H-M   'P 1'
#
loop_
_entity.id
_entity.type
_entity.pdbx_description
1 polymer ?
#
loop_
_entity_poly.entity_id
_entity_poly.type
_entity_poly.pdbx_seq_one_letter_code
_entity_poly.pdbx_strand_id
1 'polypeptide(L)'
;MRADIKIGCLVFIASFLATAVRAEDTSVRTYPLPGHGVLQMAVPLSWMDEIRQPPYDLPPTISMRPREGNEFLVMITPLWNMSEDDFSSDAKLKSLVDMDRQAMAPSAVEEELELVALKGPNARGYYFIATDRAPKPGEWKYAMRAGVATGQLLLSVTVLTNDKESAVIADALEMIRSARHHR
;
A
#
# COMPACT_ATOMS: atom_id res chain seq x y z
N MET A 1 63.19 -12.11 35.26
CA MET A 1 62.23 -11.01 35.53
C MET A 1 61.65 -10.60 34.18
N ARG A 2 60.48 -11.16 33.80
CA ARG A 2 59.78 -10.87 32.54
C ARG A 2 58.71 -9.83 32.85
N ALA A 3 58.68 -8.73 32.09
CA ALA A 3 57.65 -7.70 32.19
C ALA A 3 56.57 -8.00 31.16
N ASP A 4 55.36 -8.30 31.64
CA ASP A 4 54.18 -8.54 30.82
C ASP A 4 53.56 -7.20 30.38
N ILE A 5 53.54 -6.96 29.07
CA ILE A 5 52.85 -5.83 28.44
C ILE A 5 51.39 -6.25 28.21
N LYS A 6 50.48 -5.64 28.98
CA LYS A 6 49.03 -5.82 28.80
C LYS A 6 48.57 -5.03 27.58
N ILE A 7 48.21 -5.74 26.51
CA ILE A 7 47.56 -5.21 25.32
C ILE A 7 46.12 -4.79 25.71
N GLY A 8 45.87 -3.49 25.75
CA GLY A 8 44.54 -2.92 25.92
C GLY A 8 43.75 -3.06 24.61
N CYS A 9 42.74 -3.93 24.62
CA CYS A 9 41.79 -4.09 23.53
C CYS A 9 40.82 -2.89 23.54
N LEU A 10 40.99 -1.95 22.62
CA LEU A 10 40.11 -0.80 22.44
C LEU A 10 38.91 -1.25 21.59
N VAL A 11 37.76 -1.52 22.22
CA VAL A 11 36.51 -1.85 21.51
C VAL A 11 35.86 -0.55 21.03
N PHE A 12 35.92 -0.28 19.73
CA PHE A 12 35.14 0.76 19.08
C PHE A 12 33.69 0.27 18.93
N ILE A 13 32.78 0.74 19.79
CA ILE A 13 31.35 0.52 19.64
C ILE A 13 30.82 1.53 18.61
N ALA A 14 30.74 1.12 17.35
CA ALA A 14 30.05 1.89 16.32
C ALA A 14 28.54 1.86 16.62
N SER A 15 28.02 2.97 17.16
CA SER A 15 26.60 3.15 17.40
C SER A 15 25.89 3.40 16.06
N PHE A 16 25.27 2.36 15.50
CA PHE A 16 24.29 2.51 14.42
C PHE A 16 23.06 3.21 15.00
N LEU A 17 22.91 4.52 14.78
CA LEU A 17 21.60 5.17 14.94
C LEU A 17 20.70 4.66 13.82
N ALA A 18 19.84 3.69 14.13
CA ALA A 18 18.70 3.37 13.30
C ALA A 18 17.74 4.57 13.33
N THR A 19 17.69 5.35 12.25
CA THR A 19 16.63 6.32 12.04
C THR A 19 15.31 5.57 11.94
N ALA A 20 14.54 5.57 13.01
CA ALA A 20 13.17 5.09 12.99
C ALA A 20 12.37 5.98 12.03
N VAL A 21 11.86 5.40 10.94
CA VAL A 21 10.85 6.05 10.12
C VAL A 21 9.65 6.29 11.02
N ARG A 22 9.36 7.56 11.33
CA ARG A 22 8.19 7.93 12.12
C ARG A 22 6.97 7.80 11.21
N ALA A 23 6.02 6.96 11.60
CA ALA A 23 4.72 6.89 10.94
C ALA A 23 4.06 8.29 10.95
N GLU A 24 3.51 8.71 9.81
CA GLU A 24 2.81 9.99 9.73
C GLU A 24 1.62 10.01 10.71
N ASP A 25 1.31 11.18 11.28
CA ASP A 25 0.09 11.33 12.06
C ASP A 25 -1.13 11.10 11.15
N THR A 26 -2.11 10.33 11.63
CA THR A 26 -3.28 9.92 10.85
C THR A 26 -4.58 10.40 11.46
N SER A 27 -5.63 10.44 10.65
CA SER A 27 -7.02 10.61 11.08
C SER A 27 -7.90 9.53 10.48
N VAL A 28 -8.89 9.04 11.22
CA VAL A 28 -9.88 8.10 10.67
C VAL A 28 -10.80 8.88 9.73
N ARG A 29 -10.71 8.60 8.43
CA ARG A 29 -11.60 9.13 7.41
C ARG A 29 -12.67 8.11 7.06
N THR A 30 -13.85 8.61 6.70
CA THR A 30 -15.06 7.84 6.48
C THR A 30 -15.59 8.10 5.07
N TYR A 31 -15.77 7.02 4.31
CA TYR A 31 -16.19 7.05 2.91
C TYR A 31 -17.53 6.30 2.77
N PRO A 32 -18.66 7.03 2.65
CA PRO A 32 -19.96 6.42 2.40
C PRO A 32 -19.98 5.72 1.04
N LEU A 33 -20.49 4.49 1.01
CA LEU A 33 -20.72 3.71 -0.20
C LEU A 33 -22.23 3.47 -0.29
N PRO A 34 -22.98 4.27 -1.08
CA PRO A 34 -24.44 4.15 -1.17
C PRO A 34 -24.87 2.70 -1.42
N GLY A 35 -25.80 2.17 -0.62
CA GLY A 35 -26.24 0.77 -0.74
C GLY A 35 -25.26 -0.30 -0.22
N HIS A 36 -24.01 0.08 0.06
CA HIS A 36 -22.90 -0.84 0.38
C HIS A 36 -22.21 -0.53 1.71
N GLY A 37 -22.75 0.39 2.50
CA GLY A 37 -22.26 0.72 3.84
C GLY A 37 -21.19 1.81 3.81
N VAL A 38 -20.15 1.66 4.63
CA VAL A 38 -19.15 2.68 4.88
C VAL A 38 -17.76 2.05 4.97
N LEU A 39 -16.80 2.61 4.25
CA LEU A 39 -15.37 2.29 4.38
C LEU A 39 -14.71 3.31 5.31
N GLN A 40 -13.95 2.83 6.30
CA GLN A 40 -13.12 3.67 7.16
C GLN A 40 -11.65 3.27 7.04
N MET A 41 -10.77 4.26 7.00
CA MET A 41 -9.31 4.08 6.96
C MET A 41 -8.63 5.17 7.79
N ALA A 42 -7.52 4.84 8.44
CA ALA A 42 -6.62 5.80 9.06
C ALA A 42 -5.74 6.42 7.98
N VAL A 43 -6.10 7.62 7.52
CA VAL A 43 -5.45 8.30 6.41
C VAL A 43 -4.45 9.33 6.96
N PRO A 44 -3.24 9.41 6.38
CA PRO A 44 -2.26 10.43 6.76
C PRO A 44 -2.84 11.85 6.67
N LEU A 45 -2.52 12.70 7.65
CA LEU A 45 -3.09 14.05 7.76
C LEU A 45 -2.68 14.97 6.60
N SER A 46 -1.51 14.75 6.02
CA SER A 46 -1.00 15.55 4.91
C SER A 46 -1.67 15.23 3.56
N TRP A 47 -2.38 14.10 3.47
CA TRP A 47 -2.98 13.64 2.22
C TRP A 47 -4.34 14.27 1.99
N MET A 48 -4.61 14.67 0.75
CA MET A 48 -5.94 15.07 0.30
C MET A 48 -6.60 13.91 -0.43
N ASP A 49 -7.91 13.76 -0.27
CA ASP A 49 -8.69 12.76 -1.00
C ASP A 49 -9.73 13.39 -1.92
N GLU A 50 -10.01 12.69 -3.02
CA GLU A 50 -11.01 13.02 -4.01
C GLU A 50 -11.77 11.74 -4.37
N ILE A 51 -13.11 11.80 -4.39
CA ILE A 51 -13.95 10.65 -4.71
C ILE A 51 -14.52 10.84 -6.11
N ARG A 52 -14.17 9.91 -7.02
CA ARG A 52 -14.77 9.85 -8.35
C ARG A 52 -15.82 8.75 -8.39
N GLN A 53 -17.09 9.14 -8.44
CA GLN A 53 -18.22 8.23 -8.56
C GLN A 53 -18.60 8.02 -10.04
N PRO A 54 -18.48 6.81 -10.60
CA PRO A 54 -18.99 6.51 -11.94
C PRO A 54 -20.54 6.40 -11.94
N PRO A 55 -21.19 6.49 -13.12
CA PRO A 55 -22.62 6.26 -13.26
C PRO A 55 -23.07 4.85 -12.88
N TYR A 56 -24.39 4.65 -12.77
CA TYR A 56 -25.04 3.34 -12.61
C TYR A 56 -24.58 2.50 -11.39
N ASP A 57 -24.39 3.16 -10.25
CA ASP A 57 -24.05 2.49 -8.98
C ASP A 57 -22.77 1.65 -9.02
N LEU A 58 -21.85 1.99 -9.93
CA LEU A 58 -20.54 1.36 -9.99
C LEU A 58 -19.65 1.83 -8.83
N PRO A 59 -18.68 0.99 -8.40
CA PRO A 59 -17.71 1.36 -7.38
C PRO A 59 -17.03 2.72 -7.59
N PRO A 60 -17.01 3.62 -6.58
CA PRO A 60 -16.22 4.84 -6.65
C PRO A 60 -14.73 4.51 -6.64
N THR A 61 -13.92 5.44 -7.13
CA THR A 61 -12.48 5.45 -6.86
C THR A 61 -12.15 6.61 -5.95
N ILE A 62 -11.59 6.31 -4.78
CA ILE A 62 -11.00 7.29 -3.86
C ILE A 62 -9.55 7.50 -4.30
N SER A 63 -9.22 8.70 -4.75
CA SER A 63 -7.86 9.09 -5.10
C SER A 63 -7.26 9.92 -3.97
N MET A 64 -6.03 9.62 -3.57
CA MET A 64 -5.30 10.41 -2.58
C MET A 64 -4.00 10.94 -3.16
N ARG A 65 -3.70 12.19 -2.82
CA ARG A 65 -2.56 12.96 -3.33
C ARG A 65 -1.95 13.81 -2.22
N PRO A 66 -0.71 14.27 -2.36
CA PRO A 66 -0.18 15.30 -1.48
C PRO A 66 -0.99 16.59 -1.65
N ARG A 67 -0.98 17.46 -0.63
CA ARG A 67 -1.68 18.74 -0.67
C ARG A 67 -1.14 19.68 -1.76
N GLU A 68 0.15 19.57 -2.04
CA GLU A 68 0.87 20.31 -3.08
C GLU A 68 1.79 19.33 -3.80
N GLY A 69 2.07 19.58 -5.09
CA GLY A 69 2.94 18.71 -5.88
C GLY A 69 2.22 17.52 -6.53
N ASN A 70 3.02 16.53 -6.95
CA ASN A 70 2.55 15.31 -7.63
C ASN A 70 3.46 14.11 -7.30
N GLU A 71 4.02 14.11 -6.10
CA GLU A 71 5.01 13.13 -5.64
C GLU A 71 4.43 11.71 -5.65
N PHE A 72 3.13 11.59 -5.38
CA PHE A 72 2.44 10.31 -5.42
C PHE A 72 0.97 10.42 -5.81
N LEU A 73 0.41 9.26 -6.18
CA LEU A 73 -1.02 9.04 -6.33
C LEU A 73 -1.38 7.68 -5.73
N VAL A 74 -2.31 7.68 -4.78
CA VAL A 74 -2.96 6.46 -4.29
C VAL A 74 -4.37 6.38 -4.87
N MET A 75 -4.76 5.23 -5.40
CA MET A 75 -6.11 4.97 -5.88
C MET A 75 -6.67 3.75 -5.17
N ILE A 76 -7.87 3.88 -4.62
CA ILE A 76 -8.57 2.81 -3.92
C ILE A 76 -9.97 2.71 -4.51
N THR A 77 -10.27 1.56 -5.10
CA THR A 77 -11.62 1.25 -5.58
C THR A 77 -12.19 0.13 -4.70
N PRO A 78 -13.11 0.45 -3.76
CA PRO A 78 -13.82 -0.55 -2.99
C PRO A 78 -14.83 -1.28 -3.88
N LEU A 79 -14.51 -2.50 -4.28
CA LEU A 79 -15.41 -3.38 -5.01
C LEU A 79 -16.30 -4.14 -4.03
N TRP A 80 -17.55 -4.34 -4.42
CA TRP A 80 -18.51 -5.17 -3.70
C TRP A 80 -19.07 -6.24 -4.63
N ASN A 81 -19.76 -7.22 -4.04
CA ASN A 81 -20.30 -8.36 -4.74
C ASN A 81 -21.19 -7.92 -5.93
N MET A 82 -20.73 -8.18 -7.15
CA MET A 82 -21.50 -7.98 -8.38
C MET A 82 -22.17 -9.28 -8.88
N SER A 83 -21.85 -10.47 -8.33
CA SER A 83 -22.45 -11.76 -8.74
C SER A 83 -21.97 -13.05 -8.01
N GLU A 84 -21.06 -13.01 -7.03
CA GLU A 84 -20.41 -14.21 -6.45
C GLU A 84 -20.35 -14.21 -4.91
N ASP A 85 -20.70 -15.33 -4.28
CA ASP A 85 -20.75 -15.49 -2.81
C ASP A 85 -19.37 -15.52 -2.13
N ASP A 86 -18.29 -15.80 -2.87
CA ASP A 86 -16.92 -15.94 -2.37
C ASP A 86 -15.99 -14.80 -2.82
N PHE A 87 -16.55 -13.66 -3.23
CA PHE A 87 -15.84 -12.52 -3.83
C PHE A 87 -14.62 -12.01 -3.03
N SER A 88 -14.62 -12.17 -1.70
CA SER A 88 -13.51 -11.77 -0.83
C SER A 88 -12.66 -12.94 -0.32
N SER A 89 -12.80 -14.16 -0.87
CA SER A 89 -12.03 -15.34 -0.47
C SER A 89 -10.52 -15.14 -0.68
N ASP A 90 -9.72 -15.85 0.12
CA ASP A 90 -8.25 -15.74 0.06
C ASP A 90 -7.69 -16.15 -1.31
N ALA A 91 -8.23 -17.23 -1.89
CA ALA A 91 -7.88 -17.69 -3.23
C ALA A 91 -8.21 -16.65 -4.31
N LYS A 92 -9.39 -16.01 -4.23
CA LYS A 92 -9.78 -14.96 -5.18
C LYS A 92 -8.90 -13.71 -5.05
N LEU A 93 -8.60 -13.27 -3.82
CA LEU A 93 -7.67 -12.16 -3.59
C LEU A 93 -6.30 -12.44 -4.17
N LYS A 94 -5.74 -13.61 -3.85
CA LYS A 94 -4.42 -14.01 -4.35
C LYS A 94 -4.42 -14.07 -5.87
N SER A 95 -5.46 -14.64 -6.48
CA SER A 95 -5.60 -14.72 -7.94
C SER A 95 -5.71 -13.34 -8.58
N LEU A 96 -6.49 -12.41 -8.02
CA LEU A 96 -6.65 -11.07 -8.55
C LEU A 96 -5.33 -10.29 -8.55
N VAL A 97 -4.59 -10.32 -7.44
CA VAL A 97 -3.31 -9.64 -7.33
C VAL A 97 -2.24 -10.34 -8.19
N ASP A 98 -2.29 -11.67 -8.31
CA ASP A 98 -1.37 -12.42 -9.18
C ASP A 98 -1.62 -12.14 -10.68
N MET A 99 -2.86 -11.92 -11.10
CA MET A 99 -3.16 -11.49 -12.47
C MET A 99 -2.55 -10.12 -12.78
N ASP A 100 -2.71 -9.14 -11.88
CA ASP A 100 -2.07 -7.83 -12.01
C ASP A 100 -0.54 -7.96 -12.08
N ARG A 101 0.02 -8.82 -11.23
CA ARG A 101 1.46 -9.10 -11.17
C ARG A 101 1.99 -9.67 -12.48
N GLN A 102 1.30 -10.67 -13.04
CA GLN A 102 1.65 -11.27 -14.33
C GLN A 102 1.53 -10.25 -15.47
N ALA A 103 0.52 -9.38 -15.44
CA ALA A 103 0.34 -8.33 -16.45
C ALA A 103 1.44 -7.26 -16.40
N MET A 104 1.96 -6.93 -15.21
CA MET A 104 3.02 -5.93 -15.03
C MET A 104 4.44 -6.47 -15.21
N ALA A 105 4.67 -7.78 -14.99
CA ALA A 105 6.00 -8.38 -15.05
C ALA A 105 6.79 -8.09 -16.35
N PRO A 106 6.19 -8.12 -17.56
CA PRO A 106 6.93 -7.85 -18.80
C PRO A 106 7.54 -6.44 -18.89
N SER A 107 6.94 -5.46 -18.22
CA SER A 107 7.39 -4.06 -18.19
C SER A 107 8.16 -3.69 -16.91
N ALA A 108 8.34 -4.63 -15.98
CA ALA A 108 9.05 -4.38 -14.73
C ALA A 108 10.58 -4.48 -14.89
N VAL A 109 11.33 -3.82 -14.02
CA VAL A 109 12.79 -4.01 -13.91
C VAL A 109 13.10 -5.34 -13.23
N GLU A 110 12.32 -5.70 -12.21
CA GLU A 110 12.45 -6.95 -11.47
C GLU A 110 12.20 -8.18 -12.36
N GLU A 111 13.05 -9.21 -12.25
CA GLU A 111 12.85 -10.49 -12.96
C GLU A 111 11.64 -11.25 -12.41
N GLU A 112 11.44 -11.17 -11.10
CA GLU A 112 10.31 -11.73 -10.39
C GLU A 112 9.71 -10.67 -9.47
N LEU A 113 8.40 -10.45 -9.60
CA LEU A 113 7.62 -9.64 -8.69
C LEU A 113 7.17 -10.52 -7.53
N GLU A 114 7.62 -10.24 -6.32
CA GLU A 114 7.25 -10.97 -5.11
C GLU A 114 5.82 -10.61 -4.67
N LEU A 115 5.01 -11.62 -4.36
CA LEU A 115 3.69 -11.44 -3.80
C LEU A 115 3.73 -11.54 -2.28
N VAL A 116 3.49 -10.42 -1.60
CA VAL A 116 3.63 -10.30 -0.14
C VAL A 116 2.25 -10.30 0.52
N ALA A 117 2.10 -11.08 1.59
CA ALA A 117 0.87 -11.11 2.37
C ALA A 117 0.70 -9.83 3.21
N LEU A 118 -0.53 -9.33 3.27
CA LEU A 118 -0.95 -8.20 4.09
C LEU A 118 -1.96 -8.65 5.12
N LYS A 119 -1.75 -8.25 6.38
CA LYS A 119 -2.68 -8.49 7.49
C LYS A 119 -2.86 -7.23 8.31
N GLY A 120 -4.10 -6.92 8.66
CA GLY A 120 -4.51 -5.89 9.58
C GLY A 120 -5.67 -6.39 10.46
N PRO A 121 -6.17 -5.58 11.41
CA PRO A 121 -7.18 -6.03 12.37
C PRO A 121 -8.50 -6.47 11.73
N ASN A 122 -8.91 -5.82 10.64
CA ASN A 122 -10.13 -6.13 9.87
C ASN A 122 -9.83 -6.24 8.36
N ALA A 123 -8.56 -6.41 8.02
CA ALA A 123 -8.07 -6.36 6.65
C ALA A 123 -7.12 -7.54 6.40
N ARG A 124 -7.22 -8.16 5.23
CA ARG A 124 -6.25 -9.15 4.77
C ARG A 124 -6.12 -9.09 3.26
N GLY A 125 -4.97 -9.44 2.74
CA GLY A 125 -4.75 -9.38 1.30
C GLY A 125 -3.35 -9.70 0.87
N TYR A 126 -3.04 -9.27 -0.35
CA TYR A 126 -1.73 -9.41 -0.94
C TYR A 126 -1.37 -8.14 -1.68
N TYR A 127 -0.07 -7.88 -1.78
CA TYR A 127 0.46 -6.80 -2.60
C TYR A 127 1.76 -7.22 -3.28
N PHE A 128 2.14 -6.49 -4.32
CA PHE A 128 3.48 -6.52 -4.88
C PHE A 128 3.91 -5.10 -5.24
N ILE A 129 5.20 -4.90 -5.40
CA ILE A 129 5.78 -3.64 -5.88
C ILE A 129 6.52 -3.94 -7.18
N ALA A 130 6.33 -3.08 -8.17
CA ALA A 130 7.01 -3.15 -9.46
C ALA A 130 7.68 -1.81 -9.78
N THR A 131 8.85 -1.88 -10.41
CA THR A 131 9.54 -0.71 -10.97
C THR A 131 9.33 -0.70 -12.48
N ASP A 132 8.76 0.36 -13.04
CA ASP A 132 8.66 0.53 -14.49
C ASP A 132 10.06 0.63 -15.11
N ARG A 133 10.33 -0.21 -16.11
CA ARG A 133 11.60 -0.25 -16.85
C ARG A 133 11.77 0.97 -17.75
N ALA A 134 10.69 1.58 -18.23
CA ALA A 134 10.72 2.69 -19.17
C ALA A 134 9.57 3.68 -18.93
N PRO A 135 9.49 4.31 -17.74
CA PRO A 135 8.44 5.29 -17.45
C PRO A 135 8.56 6.48 -18.42
N LYS A 136 7.42 6.96 -18.93
CA LYS A 136 7.45 8.14 -19.79
C LYS A 136 7.74 9.39 -18.95
N PRO A 137 8.26 10.47 -19.56
CA PRO A 137 8.45 11.73 -18.86
C PRO A 137 7.16 12.19 -18.17
N GLY A 138 7.22 12.42 -16.85
CA GLY A 138 6.09 12.84 -16.03
C GLY A 138 5.22 11.72 -15.47
N GLU A 139 5.44 10.45 -15.86
CA GLU A 139 4.82 9.29 -15.22
C GLU A 139 5.61 8.86 -13.97
N TRP A 140 4.97 8.03 -13.13
CA TRP A 140 5.60 7.49 -11.92
C TRP A 140 6.41 6.24 -12.23
N LYS A 141 7.61 6.16 -11.64
CA LYS A 141 8.53 5.03 -11.83
C LYS A 141 8.15 3.77 -11.04
N TYR A 142 7.52 3.93 -9.88
CA TYR A 142 7.24 2.81 -8.97
C TYR A 142 5.74 2.66 -8.77
N ALA A 143 5.29 1.41 -8.74
CA ALA A 143 3.90 1.04 -8.52
C ALA A 143 3.80 -0.05 -7.45
N MET A 144 2.96 0.17 -6.44
CA MET A 144 2.44 -0.90 -5.58
C MET A 144 1.02 -1.24 -6.03
N ARG A 145 0.74 -2.52 -6.19
CA ARG A 145 -0.61 -3.04 -6.43
C ARG A 145 -1.01 -3.90 -5.25
N ALA A 146 -2.23 -3.74 -4.76
CA ALA A 146 -2.77 -4.59 -3.70
C ALA A 146 -4.25 -4.92 -3.89
N GLY A 147 -4.62 -6.09 -3.41
CA GLY A 147 -5.99 -6.55 -3.25
C GLY A 147 -6.24 -6.86 -1.79
N VAL A 148 -7.17 -6.15 -1.16
CA VAL A 148 -7.40 -6.24 0.29
C VAL A 148 -8.88 -6.47 0.58
N ALA A 149 -9.22 -7.56 1.25
CA ALA A 149 -10.56 -7.76 1.77
C ALA A 149 -10.74 -7.07 3.13
N THR A 150 -11.88 -6.39 3.30
CA THR A 150 -12.36 -5.87 4.59
C THR A 150 -13.89 -5.93 4.64
N GLY A 151 -14.44 -6.70 5.59
CA GLY A 151 -15.87 -7.00 5.63
C GLY A 151 -16.38 -7.60 4.32
N GLN A 152 -17.35 -6.94 3.67
CA GLN A 152 -17.92 -7.36 2.39
C GLN A 152 -17.27 -6.69 1.17
N LEU A 153 -16.19 -5.93 1.37
CA LEU A 153 -15.49 -5.21 0.32
C LEU A 153 -14.18 -5.91 -0.07
N LEU A 154 -13.83 -5.77 -1.35
CA LEU A 154 -12.49 -5.98 -1.89
C LEU A 154 -11.95 -4.64 -2.36
N LEU A 155 -10.90 -4.15 -1.71
CA LEU A 155 -10.21 -2.94 -2.11
C LEU A 155 -9.17 -3.27 -3.17
N SER A 156 -9.35 -2.75 -4.39
CA SER A 156 -8.31 -2.71 -5.41
C SER A 156 -7.49 -1.43 -5.21
N VAL A 157 -6.20 -1.58 -4.94
CA VAL A 157 -5.33 -0.48 -4.52
C VAL A 157 -4.17 -0.33 -5.49
N THR A 158 -3.88 0.91 -5.87
CA THR A 158 -2.68 1.30 -6.60
C THR A 158 -1.98 2.42 -5.85
N VAL A 159 -0.68 2.33 -5.66
CA VAL A 159 0.16 3.45 -5.20
C VAL A 159 1.19 3.70 -6.29
N LEU A 160 1.28 4.93 -6.76
CA LEU A 160 2.24 5.39 -7.75
C LEU A 160 3.14 6.44 -7.10
N THR A 161 4.46 6.29 -7.27
CA THR A 161 5.46 7.21 -6.70
C THR A 161 6.74 7.21 -7.55
N ASN A 162 7.56 8.25 -7.40
CA ASN A 162 8.89 8.33 -8.00
C ASN A 162 10.02 7.92 -7.04
N ASP A 163 9.68 7.47 -5.83
CA ASP A 163 10.63 6.97 -4.84
C ASP A 163 10.17 5.63 -4.23
N LYS A 164 10.92 4.55 -4.50
CA LYS A 164 10.63 3.18 -4.06
C LYS A 164 10.71 3.01 -2.55
N GLU A 165 11.53 3.81 -1.89
CA GLU A 165 11.75 3.77 -0.45
C GLU A 165 10.94 4.86 0.27
N SER A 166 10.03 5.52 -0.46
CA SER A 166 9.23 6.59 0.10
C SER A 166 8.36 6.12 1.27
N ALA A 167 8.23 7.00 2.26
CA ALA A 167 7.27 6.84 3.35
C ALA A 167 5.85 6.61 2.81
N VAL A 168 5.51 7.14 1.62
CA VAL A 168 4.22 6.97 0.96
C VAL A 168 3.79 5.51 0.82
N ILE A 169 4.69 4.60 0.41
CA ILE A 169 4.33 3.18 0.26
C ILE A 169 4.05 2.57 1.64
N ALA A 170 4.87 2.90 2.64
CA ALA A 170 4.67 2.42 4.01
C ALA A 170 3.37 2.96 4.62
N ASP A 171 3.10 4.25 4.46
CA ASP A 171 1.89 4.91 4.94
C ASP A 171 0.64 4.37 4.23
N ALA A 172 0.72 4.10 2.91
CA ALA A 172 -0.36 3.46 2.18
C ALA A 172 -0.64 2.04 2.69
N LEU A 173 0.40 1.26 2.98
CA LEU A 173 0.26 -0.09 3.57
C LEU A 173 -0.40 -0.03 4.95
N GLU A 174 0.02 0.89 5.81
CA GLU A 174 -0.60 1.07 7.14
C GLU A 174 -2.05 1.55 7.03
N MET A 175 -2.34 2.49 6.11
CA MET A 175 -3.68 2.95 5.83
C MET A 175 -4.60 1.79 5.41
N ILE A 176 -4.19 0.95 4.45
CA ILE A 176 -5.04 -0.17 4.00
C ILE A 176 -5.09 -1.33 5.01
N ARG A 177 -4.07 -1.52 5.86
CA ARG A 177 -4.13 -2.43 7.03
C ARG A 177 -5.16 -1.97 8.05
N SER A 178 -5.34 -0.66 8.20
CA SER A 178 -6.30 -0.09 9.14
C SER A 178 -7.75 -0.20 8.66
N ALA A 179 -7.97 -0.56 7.38
CA ALA A 179 -9.27 -0.50 6.71
C ALA A 179 -10.34 -1.33 7.42
N ARG A 180 -11.55 -0.76 7.51
CA ARG A 180 -12.72 -1.38 8.14
C ARG A 180 -13.96 -1.06 7.34
N HIS A 181 -14.83 -2.05 7.21
CA HIS A 181 -16.13 -1.90 6.57
C HIS A 181 -17.25 -2.03 7.60
N HIS A 182 -18.20 -1.08 7.57
CA HIS A 182 -19.41 -1.07 8.38
C HIS A 182 -20.63 -1.09 7.46
N ARG A 183 -21.59 -1.99 7.72
CA ARG A 183 -22.85 -2.07 6.98
C ARG A 183 -23.95 -1.29 7.69
#